data_AF-A0A850GE18-F1
#
_entry.id   AF-A0A850GE18-F1
#
_cell.length_a   1.000
_cell.length_b   1.000
_cell.length_c   1.000
_cell.angle_alpha   90.00
_cell.angle_beta   90.00
_cell.angle_gamma   90.00
#
_symmetry.space_group_name_H-M   'P 1'
#
loop_
_entity.id
_entity.type
_entity.pdbx_description
1 polymer ?
#
loop_
_entity_poly.entity_id
_entity_poly.type
_entity_poly.pdbx_seq_one_letter_code
_entity_poly.pdbx_strand_id
1 'polypeptide(L)'
;MEPDTRGPSTGVLSRPKSTNPLTRALLASLAFGALAVGCPGEDAPFDESSAMEESEDTGDTGETESGSTGETEGESTGETEGESTGETESESTTSTEGEGEGTEETQSESTDTTEGETGDPLPRVDVFLLGGQSNMQGRGRADVIDPENYEQPNVWLWDTVAEEPQWLLHDGPTDLGSGVDSQFGPEVGFGRYYGDARPETTIALVKHARGGKSLAVDWYPGTFGDPQTQGPQYVALMEATEAALAELEQTYPEADVRVRGVLWLQGERDSHEEGMSLAYEANLVLLIERLREDLDEPELGFFYAAILDTELDEVSGYVFNDLVLESQFAVDEDSGAPSATTGAHIVDSREYPSHADIVDGHKDGDYVHFSEAALLMVGEELGELADTLVP
;
A
#
# COMPACT_ATOMS: atom_id res chain seq x y z
N MET A 1 -54.47 41.92 -37.93
CA MET A 1 -53.37 42.72 -38.47
C MET A 1 -52.22 42.64 -37.47
N GLU A 2 -51.25 41.79 -37.76
CA GLU A 2 -49.85 41.85 -37.30
C GLU A 2 -49.08 42.96 -38.07
N PRO A 3 -47.77 43.20 -37.84
CA PRO A 3 -46.96 43.21 -36.59
C PRO A 3 -45.93 44.38 -36.55
N ASP A 4 -45.16 44.51 -35.46
CA ASP A 4 -43.71 44.88 -35.37
C ASP A 4 -43.35 45.22 -33.89
N THR A 5 -42.18 45.03 -33.27
CA THR A 5 -40.88 44.38 -33.54
C THR A 5 -40.12 44.27 -32.20
N ARG A 6 -39.27 43.23 -32.06
CA ARG A 6 -38.03 43.10 -31.24
C ARG A 6 -38.10 43.12 -29.69
N GLY A 7 -37.55 42.06 -29.08
CA GLY A 7 -37.19 41.97 -27.65
C GLY A 7 -35.69 42.15 -27.37
N PRO A 8 -35.22 41.84 -26.15
CA PRO A 8 -33.84 41.40 -25.86
C PRO A 8 -33.81 40.09 -25.02
N SER A 9 -33.14 39.03 -25.49
CA SER A 9 -31.75 38.62 -25.18
C SER A 9 -31.52 38.05 -23.78
N THR A 10 -31.72 36.73 -23.65
CA THR A 10 -31.14 35.90 -22.59
C THR A 10 -29.77 35.39 -23.07
N GLY A 11 -28.69 35.84 -22.43
CA GLY A 11 -27.34 35.34 -22.67
C GLY A 11 -27.14 34.00 -21.98
N VAL A 12 -27.21 32.91 -22.75
CA VAL A 12 -26.67 31.60 -22.37
C VAL A 12 -25.28 31.54 -22.98
N LEU A 13 -24.24 31.45 -22.14
CA LEU A 13 -22.88 31.19 -22.58
C LEU A 13 -22.78 29.73 -23.03
N SER A 14 -22.88 29.52 -24.34
CA SER A 14 -22.55 28.26 -24.99
C SER A 14 -21.05 27.98 -24.87
N ARG A 15 -20.67 26.89 -24.19
CA ARG A 15 -19.32 26.30 -24.29
C ARG A 15 -19.08 25.79 -25.72
N PRO A 16 -17.91 26.01 -26.33
CA PRO A 16 -17.61 25.48 -27.66
C PRO A 16 -17.43 23.95 -27.58
N LYS A 17 -18.20 23.23 -28.39
CA LYS A 17 -17.94 21.81 -28.72
C LYS A 17 -16.84 21.73 -29.77
N SER A 18 -16.03 20.67 -29.65
CA SER A 18 -15.18 20.04 -30.68
C SER A 18 -13.72 20.49 -30.74
N THR A 19 -12.83 19.60 -30.27
CA THR A 19 -11.63 19.25 -31.04
C THR A 19 -11.52 17.73 -31.17
N ASN A 20 -11.52 17.31 -32.44
CA ASN A 20 -11.45 15.99 -33.06
C ASN A 20 -10.47 14.96 -32.43
N PRO A 21 -10.86 13.69 -32.19
CA PRO A 21 -10.01 12.65 -31.57
C PRO A 21 -8.87 12.11 -32.47
N LEU A 22 -8.78 12.53 -33.74
CA LEU A 22 -7.75 12.06 -34.67
C LEU A 22 -6.43 12.87 -34.63
N THR A 23 -6.29 13.82 -33.70
CA THR A 23 -5.07 14.66 -33.60
C THR A 23 -4.15 14.26 -32.43
N ARG A 24 -4.61 13.45 -31.47
CA ARG A 24 -3.76 12.95 -30.36
C ARG A 24 -2.86 11.76 -30.74
N ALA A 25 -3.22 10.97 -31.75
CA ALA A 25 -2.45 9.79 -32.18
C ALA A 25 -1.19 10.09 -33.04
N LEU A 26 -0.87 11.35 -33.33
CA LEU A 26 0.26 11.69 -34.22
C LEU A 26 1.50 12.24 -33.49
N LEU A 27 1.41 12.50 -32.18
CA LEU A 27 2.55 12.99 -31.38
C LEU A 27 3.30 11.87 -30.64
N ALA A 28 2.73 10.67 -30.53
CA ALA A 28 3.36 9.53 -29.85
C ALA A 28 4.30 8.67 -30.74
N SER A 29 4.41 8.92 -32.05
CA SER A 29 5.22 8.10 -32.98
C SER A 29 6.52 8.76 -33.49
N LEU A 30 7.08 9.75 -32.81
CA LEU A 30 8.35 10.38 -33.22
C LEU A 30 9.49 10.32 -32.17
N ALA A 31 9.38 9.50 -31.13
CA ALA A 31 10.40 9.39 -30.08
C ALA A 31 11.18 8.06 -30.06
N PHE A 32 11.28 7.33 -31.18
CA PHE A 32 12.25 6.23 -31.32
C PHE A 32 13.20 6.50 -32.49
N GLY A 33 14.42 6.93 -32.14
CA GLY A 33 15.50 7.18 -33.09
C GLY A 33 16.80 7.50 -32.36
N ALA A 34 17.59 6.46 -32.07
CA ALA A 34 18.90 6.53 -31.44
C ALA A 34 19.85 7.53 -32.12
N LEU A 35 20.57 8.31 -31.31
CA LEU A 35 21.87 8.89 -31.68
C LEU A 35 22.70 9.17 -30.42
N ALA A 36 23.61 8.25 -30.13
CA ALA A 36 24.73 8.47 -29.23
C ALA A 36 25.78 9.36 -29.93
N VAL A 37 26.07 10.53 -29.36
CA VAL A 37 27.30 11.29 -29.56
C VAL A 37 27.65 11.98 -28.23
N GLY A 38 28.88 11.79 -27.76
CA GLY A 38 29.32 12.20 -26.42
C GLY A 38 29.92 13.60 -26.28
N CYS A 39 30.04 13.96 -24.99
CA CYS A 39 30.94 14.91 -24.30
C CYS A 39 30.67 16.43 -24.39
N PRO A 40 31.09 17.26 -23.39
CA PRO A 40 31.54 17.00 -22.01
C PRO A 40 30.83 17.86 -20.92
N GLY A 41 31.19 17.61 -19.65
CA GLY A 41 30.49 18.01 -18.42
C GLY A 41 30.50 19.48 -18.01
N GLU A 42 29.74 19.75 -16.95
CA GLU A 42 29.97 20.80 -15.95
C GLU A 42 29.21 20.42 -14.66
N ASP A 43 29.97 20.32 -13.57
CA ASP A 43 29.52 20.02 -12.20
C ASP A 43 28.72 21.21 -11.60
N ALA A 44 27.60 20.92 -10.96
CA ALA A 44 27.09 21.74 -9.85
C ALA A 44 26.23 20.87 -8.90
N PRO A 45 26.52 20.86 -7.59
CA PRO A 45 25.76 20.07 -6.62
C PRO A 45 24.41 20.74 -6.32
N PHE A 46 23.34 19.93 -6.28
CA PHE A 46 22.03 20.36 -5.81
C PHE A 46 21.99 20.15 -4.29
N ASP A 47 21.65 21.23 -3.57
CA ASP A 47 21.61 21.34 -2.12
C ASP A 47 20.21 20.91 -1.64
N GLU A 48 20.12 19.76 -0.97
CA GLU A 48 18.91 19.30 -0.26
C GLU A 48 18.81 19.99 1.10
N SER A 49 18.11 21.13 1.15
CA SER A 49 17.61 21.67 2.43
C SER A 49 16.38 22.55 2.22
N SER A 50 15.28 21.96 1.76
CA SER A 50 13.95 22.56 1.93
C SER A 50 12.85 21.51 1.75
N ALA A 51 12.84 20.51 2.63
CA ALA A 51 11.61 19.80 2.96
C ALA A 51 11.01 20.53 4.16
N MET A 52 9.81 21.09 3.99
CA MET A 52 9.06 21.69 5.08
C MET A 52 8.56 20.58 5.99
N GLU A 53 8.97 20.63 7.26
CA GLU A 53 8.37 19.86 8.36
C GLU A 53 6.95 20.40 8.62
N GLU A 54 5.94 19.54 8.55
CA GLU A 54 4.64 19.83 9.14
C GLU A 54 4.75 19.63 10.65
N SER A 55 4.54 20.71 11.41
CA SER A 55 4.64 20.72 12.86
C SER A 55 3.31 20.31 13.52
N GLU A 56 3.35 19.27 14.34
CA GLU A 56 2.30 18.93 15.30
C GLU A 56 2.33 19.90 16.49
N ASP A 57 1.25 20.66 16.67
CA ASP A 57 1.05 21.57 17.81
C ASP A 57 0.37 20.81 18.96
N THR A 58 1.12 20.52 20.02
CA THR A 58 0.56 20.11 21.31
C THR A 58 0.68 21.26 22.29
N GLY A 59 -0.46 21.90 22.57
CA GLY A 59 -0.56 22.85 23.67
C GLY A 59 -0.75 22.13 25.00
N ASP A 60 0.07 22.47 26.00
CA ASP A 60 -0.41 22.64 27.38
C ASP A 60 0.53 23.54 28.21
N THR A 61 -0.12 24.19 29.16
CA THR A 61 0.13 25.26 30.12
C THR A 61 1.37 25.18 31.04
N GLY A 62 1.73 26.34 31.61
CA GLY A 62 2.39 26.38 32.94
C GLY A 62 3.30 27.57 33.21
N GLU A 63 2.87 28.46 34.10
CA GLU A 63 3.56 29.68 34.55
C GLU A 63 4.76 29.45 35.53
N THR A 64 5.55 30.53 35.69
CA THR A 64 6.30 31.01 36.88
C THR A 64 7.82 30.77 37.06
N GLU A 65 8.55 31.89 36.89
CA GLU A 65 9.57 32.57 37.73
C GLU A 65 10.74 31.88 38.48
N SER A 66 11.90 32.58 38.38
CA SER A 66 13.07 32.65 39.27
C SER A 66 14.07 31.47 39.20
N GLY A 67 15.39 31.60 39.28
CA GLY A 67 16.32 32.70 39.48
C GLY A 67 17.67 32.13 39.97
N SER A 68 18.78 32.76 39.58
CA SER A 68 20.08 32.81 40.30
C SER A 68 21.12 31.65 40.21
N THR A 69 22.26 32.01 39.59
CA THR A 69 23.68 31.92 40.05
C THR A 69 24.49 30.62 40.12
N GLY A 70 25.75 30.73 39.61
CA GLY A 70 27.00 30.13 40.13
C GLY A 70 27.59 29.05 39.23
N GLU A 71 28.69 29.28 38.49
CA GLU A 71 30.10 29.06 38.88
C GLU A 71 30.40 27.60 39.27
N THR A 72 31.43 26.86 38.84
CA THR A 72 32.67 27.05 38.07
C THR A 72 33.28 25.64 37.87
N GLU A 73 34.00 25.47 36.76
CA GLU A 73 35.26 24.72 36.51
C GLU A 73 35.64 23.47 37.33
N GLY A 74 36.20 22.46 36.63
CA GLY A 74 36.96 21.39 37.27
C GLY A 74 37.34 20.22 36.37
N GLU A 75 38.41 20.43 35.61
CA GLU A 75 39.19 19.46 34.80
C GLU A 75 39.59 18.16 35.53
N SER A 76 39.85 17.10 34.73
CA SER A 76 41.10 16.32 34.73
C SER A 76 40.97 14.79 34.77
N THR A 77 41.22 14.17 33.61
CA THR A 77 42.20 13.10 33.30
C THR A 77 42.19 11.72 34.00
N GLY A 78 42.43 10.71 33.15
CA GLY A 78 43.44 9.65 33.40
C GLY A 78 42.86 8.24 33.50
N GLU A 79 42.95 7.44 32.42
CA GLU A 79 43.97 6.37 32.22
C GLU A 79 43.58 5.05 32.94
N THR A 80 43.04 4.05 32.21
CA THR A 80 43.69 3.00 31.38
C THR A 80 44.13 1.73 32.15
N GLU A 81 43.67 0.61 31.57
CA GLU A 81 44.30 -0.71 31.44
C GLU A 81 44.35 -1.71 32.62
N GLY A 82 44.02 -2.97 32.27
CA GLY A 82 44.29 -4.15 33.09
C GLY A 82 43.48 -5.40 32.73
N GLU A 83 43.87 -6.10 31.65
CA GLU A 83 43.79 -7.57 31.42
C GLU A 83 43.95 -8.42 32.72
N SER A 84 43.58 -9.70 32.89
CA SER A 84 43.20 -10.85 32.04
C SER A 84 43.03 -12.09 32.96
N THR A 85 42.38 -13.15 32.44
CA THR A 85 42.53 -14.60 32.72
C THR A 85 42.01 -15.28 34.00
N GLY A 86 41.36 -16.43 33.79
CA GLY A 86 41.39 -17.58 34.69
C GLY A 86 40.28 -18.60 34.43
N GLU A 87 40.56 -19.63 33.63
CA GLU A 87 39.72 -20.81 33.39
C GLU A 87 39.84 -21.90 34.49
N THR A 88 38.74 -22.66 34.63
CA THR A 88 38.57 -24.09 35.02
C THR A 88 39.16 -24.63 36.32
N GLU A 89 38.35 -25.41 37.07
CA GLU A 89 38.59 -26.84 37.37
C GLU A 89 37.29 -27.53 37.83
N SER A 90 37.19 -28.82 37.50
CA SER A 90 36.11 -29.77 37.80
C SER A 90 36.61 -30.79 38.82
N GLU A 91 35.79 -31.27 39.77
CA GLU A 91 35.98 -32.61 40.37
C GLU A 91 34.65 -33.23 40.87
N SER A 92 34.56 -34.54 40.64
CA SER A 92 33.46 -35.48 40.94
C SER A 92 33.54 -36.11 42.34
N THR A 93 32.48 -36.78 42.82
CA THR A 93 32.55 -38.09 43.56
C THR A 93 31.17 -38.73 43.82
N THR A 94 30.84 -39.76 43.03
CA THR A 94 30.57 -41.19 43.35
C THR A 94 29.73 -41.65 44.57
N SER A 95 28.55 -42.24 44.26
CA SER A 95 27.92 -43.54 44.66
C SER A 95 27.63 -43.95 46.13
N THR A 96 26.43 -44.54 46.38
CA THR A 96 26.18 -46.02 46.44
C THR A 96 24.75 -46.39 46.94
N GLU A 97 24.05 -47.19 46.12
CA GLU A 97 23.05 -48.28 46.27
C GLU A 97 22.10 -48.46 47.50
N GLY A 98 20.87 -48.92 47.19
CA GLY A 98 19.96 -49.65 48.08
C GLY A 98 18.65 -50.07 47.37
N GLU A 99 18.45 -51.38 47.19
CA GLU A 99 17.33 -52.07 46.52
C GLU A 99 16.00 -52.03 47.31
N GLY A 100 14.85 -52.19 46.61
CA GLY A 100 13.56 -52.50 47.23
C GLY A 100 12.38 -52.57 46.23
N GLU A 101 11.74 -53.73 46.15
CA GLU A 101 10.65 -54.14 45.26
C GLU A 101 9.32 -53.35 45.43
N GLY A 102 8.51 -53.30 44.37
CA GLY A 102 7.06 -53.55 44.47
C GLY A 102 6.08 -52.44 44.06
N THR A 103 5.37 -52.74 42.95
CA THR A 103 3.94 -52.46 42.67
C THR A 103 3.41 -51.05 42.35
N GLU A 104 2.80 -51.01 41.16
CA GLU A 104 1.53 -50.37 40.78
C GLU A 104 1.40 -48.83 40.63
N GLU A 105 1.08 -48.49 39.37
CA GLU A 105 0.04 -47.56 38.91
C GLU A 105 0.33 -46.06 38.71
N THR A 106 -0.24 -45.62 37.58
CA THR A 106 -0.63 -44.28 37.16
C THR A 106 0.44 -43.40 36.52
N GLN A 107 0.48 -43.47 35.19
CA GLN A 107 0.91 -42.38 34.32
C GLN A 107 0.06 -41.14 34.63
N SER A 108 0.68 -40.04 35.03
CA SER A 108 0.10 -38.70 34.87
C SER A 108 1.03 -37.90 33.98
N GLU A 109 0.56 -37.59 32.79
CA GLU A 109 1.09 -36.58 31.90
C GLU A 109 1.30 -35.26 32.66
N SER A 110 2.52 -34.73 32.57
CA SER A 110 2.78 -33.31 32.71
C SER A 110 2.81 -32.73 31.29
N THR A 111 1.66 -32.25 30.82
CA THR A 111 1.60 -31.43 29.61
C THR A 111 2.01 -30.01 29.98
N ASP A 112 3.24 -29.68 29.60
CA ASP A 112 3.68 -28.31 29.34
C ASP A 112 2.97 -27.85 28.06
N THR A 113 1.95 -27.00 28.20
CA THR A 113 1.17 -26.49 27.07
C THR A 113 1.92 -25.33 26.42
N THR A 114 2.65 -25.65 25.36
CA THR A 114 2.96 -24.72 24.28
C THR A 114 2.49 -25.38 22.99
N GLU A 115 1.22 -25.19 22.63
CA GLU A 115 0.68 -25.59 21.32
C GLU A 115 0.50 -24.32 20.48
N GLY A 116 1.43 -24.11 19.56
CA GLY A 116 1.15 -23.36 18.34
C GLY A 116 0.35 -24.27 17.41
N GLU A 117 -0.79 -23.79 16.94
CA GLU A 117 -1.69 -24.53 16.08
C GLU A 117 -1.04 -24.82 14.71
N THR A 118 -0.75 -26.10 14.47
CA THR A 118 -0.59 -26.72 13.14
C THR A 118 -1.53 -27.93 13.17
N GLY A 119 -2.25 -28.33 12.12
CA GLY A 119 -2.29 -27.89 10.75
C GLY A 119 -3.16 -28.88 9.98
N ASP A 120 -4.14 -28.34 9.25
CA ASP A 120 -4.57 -28.96 8.00
C ASP A 120 -3.90 -28.15 6.88
N PRO A 121 -3.26 -28.78 5.88
CA PRO A 121 -2.68 -28.05 4.76
C PRO A 121 -3.78 -27.27 4.04
N LEU A 122 -3.48 -26.02 3.68
CA LEU A 122 -4.42 -25.17 2.96
C LEU A 122 -4.77 -25.82 1.61
N PRO A 123 -6.03 -26.22 1.37
CA PRO A 123 -6.38 -26.89 0.12
C PRO A 123 -6.25 -25.95 -1.09
N ARG A 124 -6.42 -24.64 -0.88
CA ARG A 124 -6.32 -23.59 -1.90
C ARG A 124 -5.91 -22.27 -1.24
N VAL A 125 -4.99 -21.56 -1.88
CA VAL A 125 -4.55 -20.22 -1.47
C VAL A 125 -4.71 -19.26 -2.64
N ASP A 126 -5.57 -18.28 -2.47
CA ASP A 126 -5.78 -17.21 -3.44
C ASP A 126 -4.96 -16.00 -2.96
N VAL A 127 -3.89 -15.67 -3.69
CA VAL A 127 -2.96 -14.58 -3.37
C VAL A 127 -3.37 -13.30 -4.10
N PHE A 128 -3.43 -12.18 -3.36
CA PHE A 128 -3.66 -10.84 -3.92
C PHE A 128 -2.53 -9.90 -3.54
N LEU A 129 -2.08 -9.10 -4.52
CA LEU A 129 -1.05 -8.08 -4.32
C LEU A 129 -1.73 -6.73 -4.12
N LEU A 130 -1.33 -5.95 -3.11
CA LEU A 130 -1.90 -4.63 -2.84
C LEU A 130 -0.82 -3.57 -3.04
N GLY A 131 -1.02 -2.71 -4.03
CA GLY A 131 -0.07 -1.67 -4.44
C GLY A 131 -0.71 -0.28 -4.47
N GLY A 132 0.10 0.75 -4.24
CA GLY A 132 -0.33 2.14 -4.41
C GLY A 132 0.27 3.10 -3.39
N GLN A 133 -0.50 4.12 -3.01
CA GLN A 133 -0.04 5.18 -2.11
C GLN A 133 -0.80 5.21 -0.77
N SER A 134 -0.92 6.39 -0.14
CA SER A 134 -1.43 6.55 1.23
C SER A 134 -2.82 5.95 1.45
N ASN A 135 -3.73 6.05 0.46
CA ASN A 135 -5.06 5.46 0.57
C ASN A 135 -5.04 3.92 0.52
N MET A 136 -4.16 3.31 -0.28
CA MET A 136 -3.91 1.84 -0.21
C MET A 136 -3.18 1.44 1.08
N GLN A 137 -2.17 2.23 1.48
CA GLN A 137 -1.42 2.02 2.71
C GLN A 137 -2.34 2.02 3.93
N GLY A 138 -3.36 2.87 3.89
CA GLY A 138 -4.39 2.96 4.92
C GLY A 138 -4.24 4.24 5.71
N ARG A 139 -5.31 5.06 5.69
CA ARG A 139 -5.47 6.25 6.52
C ARG A 139 -6.73 6.22 7.36
N GLY A 140 -7.47 5.11 7.34
CA GLY A 140 -8.62 4.94 8.20
C GLY A 140 -8.15 4.55 9.60
N ARG A 141 -8.76 5.10 10.66
CA ARG A 141 -8.41 4.72 12.02
C ARG A 141 -9.14 3.48 12.49
N ALA A 142 -8.44 2.63 13.21
CA ALA A 142 -8.99 1.37 13.66
C ALA A 142 -9.86 1.49 14.92
N ASP A 143 -9.68 2.56 15.70
CA ASP A 143 -10.41 2.80 16.94
C ASP A 143 -11.88 3.15 16.74
N VAL A 144 -12.30 3.45 15.50
CA VAL A 144 -13.69 3.76 15.14
C VAL A 144 -14.47 2.59 14.55
N ILE A 145 -13.83 1.44 14.34
CA ILE A 145 -14.48 0.20 13.90
C ILE A 145 -14.60 -0.74 15.10
N ASP A 146 -15.77 -1.37 15.24
CA ASP A 146 -15.97 -2.41 16.26
C ASP A 146 -15.03 -3.60 15.99
N PRO A 147 -14.26 -4.11 16.97
CA PRO A 147 -13.39 -5.27 16.78
C PRO A 147 -14.04 -6.50 16.13
N GLU A 148 -15.33 -6.74 16.39
CA GLU A 148 -16.08 -7.84 15.74
C GLU A 148 -16.16 -7.68 14.21
N ASN A 149 -15.99 -6.44 13.72
CA ASN A 149 -15.95 -6.12 12.30
C ASN A 149 -14.57 -6.29 11.65
N TYR A 150 -13.58 -6.85 12.36
CA TYR A 150 -12.29 -7.22 11.79
C TYR A 150 -12.12 -8.72 11.57
N GLU A 151 -13.01 -9.55 12.12
CA GLU A 151 -12.89 -11.00 12.07
C GLU A 151 -12.85 -11.52 10.62
N GLN A 152 -11.72 -12.13 10.26
CA GLN A 152 -11.45 -12.70 8.94
C GLN A 152 -10.67 -14.02 9.10
N PRO A 153 -11.36 -15.13 9.44
CA PRO A 153 -10.72 -16.35 9.93
C PRO A 153 -9.83 -17.07 8.89
N ASN A 154 -9.96 -16.71 7.61
CA ASN A 154 -9.23 -17.30 6.49
C ASN A 154 -8.41 -16.27 5.67
N VAL A 155 -8.24 -15.04 6.17
CA VAL A 155 -7.46 -14.01 5.48
C VAL A 155 -6.12 -13.87 6.18
N TRP A 156 -5.03 -14.00 5.43
CA TRP A 156 -3.67 -13.84 5.89
C TRP A 156 -3.05 -12.61 5.26
N LEU A 157 -2.11 -12.00 5.97
CA LEU A 157 -1.38 -10.84 5.49
C LEU A 157 0.12 -11.07 5.68
N TRP A 158 0.89 -10.77 4.65
CA TRP A 158 2.35 -10.88 4.67
C TRP A 158 2.95 -9.68 5.38
N ASP A 159 3.58 -9.89 6.53
CA ASP A 159 4.21 -8.82 7.31
C ASP A 159 5.51 -8.36 6.64
N THR A 160 5.44 -7.24 5.92
CA THR A 160 6.57 -6.61 5.23
C THR A 160 7.43 -5.72 6.14
N VAL A 161 7.07 -5.55 7.41
CA VAL A 161 7.71 -4.60 8.35
C VAL A 161 8.49 -5.34 9.45
N ALA A 162 8.15 -6.59 9.75
CA ALA A 162 8.91 -7.43 10.67
C ALA A 162 10.39 -7.62 10.26
N GLU A 163 11.26 -7.76 11.26
CA GLU A 163 12.67 -8.13 11.05
C GLU A 163 12.81 -9.47 10.31
N GLU A 164 11.85 -10.38 10.57
CA GLU A 164 11.67 -11.64 9.86
C GLU A 164 10.23 -11.68 9.30
N PRO A 165 10.05 -11.43 7.98
CA PRO A 165 8.74 -11.46 7.34
C PRO A 165 8.04 -12.81 7.51
N GLN A 166 6.74 -12.77 7.81
CA GLN A 166 5.91 -13.96 8.05
C GLN A 166 4.44 -13.70 7.70
N TRP A 167 3.67 -14.77 7.51
CA TRP A 167 2.21 -14.67 7.40
C TRP A 167 1.59 -14.52 8.78
N LEU A 168 0.71 -13.53 8.91
CA LEU A 168 -0.12 -13.32 10.08
C LEU A 168 -1.58 -13.52 9.69
N LEU A 169 -2.38 -14.07 10.61
CA LEU A 169 -3.83 -14.00 10.46
C LEU A 169 -4.22 -12.52 10.44
N HIS A 170 -5.01 -12.11 9.46
CA HIS A 170 -5.50 -10.76 9.35
C HIS A 170 -6.68 -10.57 10.30
N ASP A 171 -6.43 -10.33 11.58
CA ASP A 171 -7.45 -10.16 12.62
C ASP A 171 -7.80 -8.70 12.93
N GLY A 172 -7.32 -7.73 12.14
CA GLY A 172 -7.70 -6.33 12.24
C GLY A 172 -6.68 -5.36 11.66
N PRO A 173 -6.53 -4.15 12.22
CA PRO A 173 -5.59 -3.16 11.70
C PRO A 173 -4.17 -3.70 11.74
N THR A 174 -3.50 -3.65 10.59
CA THR A 174 -2.16 -4.21 10.45
C THR A 174 -1.14 -3.09 10.39
N ASP A 175 -0.05 -3.24 11.14
CA ASP A 175 1.10 -2.32 11.18
C ASP A 175 1.94 -2.32 9.88
N LEU A 176 1.32 -2.59 8.73
CA LEU A 176 2.01 -2.74 7.45
C LEU A 176 2.26 -1.40 6.77
N GLY A 177 2.95 -0.53 7.49
CA GLY A 177 3.71 0.57 6.91
C GLY A 177 3.11 1.96 7.01
N SER A 178 2.03 2.17 7.78
CA SER A 178 1.59 3.52 8.16
C SER A 178 2.55 4.20 9.15
N GLY A 179 3.32 3.41 9.93
CA GLY A 179 4.14 3.92 11.03
C GLY A 179 3.32 4.47 12.20
N VAL A 180 2.02 4.16 12.23
CA VAL A 180 1.09 4.58 13.28
C VAL A 180 0.27 3.34 13.65
N ASP A 181 0.47 2.85 14.88
CA ASP A 181 -0.46 1.92 15.52
C ASP A 181 -1.89 2.40 15.23
N SER A 182 -2.81 1.53 14.80
CA SER A 182 -4.24 1.81 14.56
C SER A 182 -4.68 2.42 13.21
N GLN A 183 -4.00 2.18 12.09
CA GLN A 183 -4.54 2.51 10.75
C GLN A 183 -4.84 1.28 9.88
N PHE A 184 -5.80 1.41 8.96
CA PHE A 184 -6.18 0.38 8.00
C PHE A 184 -6.52 1.00 6.63
N GLY A 185 -6.40 0.20 5.58
CA GLY A 185 -6.77 0.54 4.20
C GLY A 185 -7.88 -0.36 3.64
N PRO A 186 -8.04 -0.40 2.31
CA PRO A 186 -9.11 -1.19 1.69
C PRO A 186 -8.94 -2.71 1.87
N GLU A 187 -7.78 -3.19 2.36
CA GLU A 187 -7.55 -4.60 2.66
C GLU A 187 -8.58 -5.20 3.62
N VAL A 188 -9.09 -4.40 4.57
CA VAL A 188 -10.07 -4.87 5.56
C VAL A 188 -11.41 -5.16 4.89
N GLY A 189 -11.92 -4.23 4.08
CA GLY A 189 -13.18 -4.42 3.36
C GLY A 189 -13.07 -5.56 2.35
N PHE A 190 -11.94 -5.62 1.63
CA PHE A 190 -11.66 -6.65 0.65
C PHE A 190 -11.59 -8.04 1.28
N GLY A 191 -10.77 -8.20 2.32
CA GLY A 191 -10.54 -9.48 2.96
C GLY A 191 -11.82 -10.03 3.60
N ARG A 192 -12.64 -9.17 4.24
CA ARG A 192 -13.96 -9.57 4.74
C ARG A 192 -14.86 -10.08 3.63
N TYR A 193 -15.09 -9.28 2.59
CA TYR A 193 -16.00 -9.67 1.51
C TYR A 193 -15.51 -10.95 0.80
N TYR A 194 -14.26 -10.93 0.31
CA TYR A 194 -13.71 -12.01 -0.50
C TYR A 194 -13.50 -13.30 0.31
N GLY A 195 -13.08 -13.16 1.58
CA GLY A 195 -12.92 -14.25 2.53
C GLY A 195 -14.25 -14.90 2.92
N ASP A 196 -15.27 -14.11 3.24
CA ASP A 196 -16.62 -14.60 3.58
C ASP A 196 -17.28 -15.32 2.40
N ALA A 197 -17.01 -14.87 1.16
CA ALA A 197 -17.47 -15.53 -0.05
C ALA A 197 -16.79 -16.89 -0.30
N ARG A 198 -15.62 -17.15 0.31
CA ARG A 198 -14.77 -18.34 0.10
C ARG A 198 -14.24 -18.93 1.41
N PRO A 199 -15.11 -19.42 2.32
CA PRO A 199 -14.70 -19.88 3.65
C PRO A 199 -13.77 -21.11 3.64
N GLU A 200 -13.64 -21.82 2.51
CA GLU A 200 -12.74 -22.98 2.35
C GLU A 200 -11.40 -22.62 1.68
N THR A 201 -11.20 -21.36 1.30
CA THR A 201 -9.98 -20.86 0.65
C THR A 201 -9.25 -19.93 1.60
N THR A 202 -7.93 -20.06 1.69
CA THR A 202 -7.11 -19.03 2.36
C THR A 202 -6.86 -17.87 1.41
N ILE A 203 -7.13 -16.67 1.87
CA ILE A 203 -6.90 -15.44 1.12
C ILE A 203 -5.59 -14.84 1.63
N ALA A 204 -4.55 -14.82 0.79
CA ALA A 204 -3.22 -14.37 1.18
C ALA A 204 -2.94 -12.99 0.57
N LEU A 205 -2.80 -11.97 1.41
CA LEU A 205 -2.61 -10.59 0.99
C LEU A 205 -1.13 -10.21 1.09
N VAL A 206 -0.52 -9.75 0.01
CA VAL A 206 0.83 -9.17 -0.02
C VAL A 206 0.69 -7.68 -0.24
N LYS A 207 0.80 -6.89 0.84
CA LYS A 207 0.59 -5.45 0.80
C LYS A 207 1.91 -4.69 0.85
N HIS A 208 2.14 -3.87 -0.18
CA HIS A 208 3.19 -2.87 -0.21
C HIS A 208 2.63 -1.57 -0.77
N ALA A 209 2.47 -0.56 0.08
CA ALA A 209 1.98 0.76 -0.35
C ALA A 209 2.68 1.86 0.44
N ARG A 210 2.99 2.98 -0.24
CA ARG A 210 3.77 4.08 0.34
C ARG A 210 3.19 5.44 -0.05
N GLY A 211 2.85 6.23 0.96
CA GLY A 211 2.33 7.58 0.78
C GLY A 211 3.22 8.49 -0.07
N GLY A 212 2.59 9.31 -0.93
CA GLY A 212 3.27 10.32 -1.74
C GLY A 212 4.12 9.78 -2.90
N LYS A 213 3.92 8.52 -3.31
CA LYS A 213 4.66 7.87 -4.39
C LYS A 213 3.89 7.89 -5.72
N SER A 214 4.58 8.22 -6.81
CA SER A 214 3.97 8.35 -8.14
C SER A 214 4.07 7.07 -8.97
N LEU A 215 3.15 6.91 -9.92
CA LEU A 215 3.23 5.91 -10.97
C LEU A 215 4.33 6.24 -11.98
N ALA A 216 4.50 7.53 -12.30
CA ALA A 216 5.51 7.96 -13.28
C ALA A 216 6.96 7.67 -12.87
N VAL A 217 7.27 7.52 -11.58
CA VAL A 217 8.65 7.35 -11.09
C VAL A 217 8.78 6.19 -10.11
N ASP A 218 8.02 6.23 -9.00
CA ASP A 218 8.23 5.32 -7.88
C ASP A 218 7.71 3.90 -8.16
N TRP A 219 6.58 3.82 -8.84
CA TRP A 219 5.91 2.58 -9.24
C TRP A 219 6.10 2.24 -10.73
N TYR A 220 6.95 3.00 -11.42
CA TYR A 220 7.20 2.77 -12.84
C TYR A 220 7.78 1.36 -13.03
N PRO A 221 7.15 0.48 -13.80
CA PRO A 221 7.49 -0.95 -13.80
C PRO A 221 8.69 -1.29 -14.70
N GLY A 222 9.23 -0.29 -15.40
CA GLY A 222 10.44 -0.43 -16.22
C GLY A 222 10.26 -1.30 -17.46
N THR A 223 11.39 -1.81 -17.96
CA THR A 223 11.48 -2.70 -19.12
C THR A 223 11.64 -4.15 -18.64
N PHE A 224 10.98 -5.10 -19.33
CA PHE A 224 11.13 -6.55 -19.06
C PHE A 224 12.61 -6.92 -18.93
N GLY A 225 12.96 -7.58 -17.81
CA GLY A 225 14.30 -8.10 -17.59
C GLY A 225 15.39 -7.03 -17.36
N ASP A 226 15.02 -5.76 -17.14
CA ASP A 226 15.96 -4.70 -16.77
C ASP A 226 15.53 -3.97 -15.47
N PRO A 227 15.91 -4.52 -14.29
CA PRO A 227 15.55 -3.94 -13.00
C PRO A 227 16.06 -2.51 -12.78
N GLN A 228 17.09 -2.06 -13.52
CA GLN A 228 17.64 -0.71 -13.35
C GLN A 228 16.72 0.39 -13.89
N THR A 229 15.70 -0.01 -14.66
CA THR A 229 14.68 0.88 -15.20
C THR A 229 13.41 0.93 -14.34
N GLN A 230 13.37 0.17 -13.25
CA GLN A 230 12.20 0.04 -12.39
C GLN A 230 12.24 1.06 -11.26
N GLY A 231 11.06 1.54 -10.89
CA GLY A 231 10.84 2.36 -9.73
C GLY A 231 11.02 1.56 -8.44
N PRO A 232 11.51 2.18 -7.36
CA PRO A 232 11.82 1.48 -6.11
C PRO A 232 10.61 0.80 -5.46
N GLN A 233 9.39 1.30 -5.65
CA GLN A 233 8.20 0.71 -5.04
C GLN A 233 7.69 -0.50 -5.82
N TYR A 234 7.84 -0.49 -7.15
CA TYR A 234 7.59 -1.67 -7.97
C TYR A 234 8.52 -2.82 -7.57
N VAL A 235 9.82 -2.54 -7.46
CA VAL A 235 10.82 -3.52 -7.02
C VAL A 235 10.48 -4.08 -5.64
N ALA A 236 10.16 -3.23 -4.67
CA ALA A 236 9.81 -3.67 -3.33
C ALA A 236 8.54 -4.54 -3.27
N LEU A 237 7.51 -4.24 -4.08
CA LEU A 237 6.33 -5.10 -4.18
C LEU A 237 6.69 -6.48 -4.75
N MET A 238 7.52 -6.53 -5.79
CA MET A 238 7.94 -7.79 -6.41
C MET A 238 8.82 -8.62 -5.48
N GLU A 239 9.74 -8.00 -4.74
CA GLU A 239 10.57 -8.66 -3.71
C GLU A 239 9.70 -9.22 -2.57
N ALA A 240 8.72 -8.44 -2.09
CA ALA A 240 7.78 -8.92 -1.08
C ALA A 240 6.94 -10.09 -1.59
N THR A 241 6.52 -10.04 -2.85
CA THR A 241 5.75 -11.10 -3.51
C THR A 241 6.56 -12.39 -3.63
N GLU A 242 7.81 -12.29 -4.09
CA GLU A 242 8.72 -13.44 -4.19
C GLU A 242 8.94 -14.10 -2.82
N ALA A 243 9.21 -13.30 -1.79
CA ALA A 243 9.41 -13.80 -0.44
C ALA A 243 8.16 -14.49 0.13
N ALA A 244 6.98 -13.89 -0.05
CA ALA A 244 5.71 -14.41 0.43
C ALA A 244 5.34 -15.74 -0.26
N LEU A 245 5.52 -15.84 -1.58
CA LEU A 245 5.27 -17.06 -2.34
C LEU A 245 6.26 -18.18 -1.99
N ALA A 246 7.54 -17.84 -1.79
CA ALA A 246 8.55 -18.81 -1.38
C ALA A 246 8.27 -19.40 0.01
N GLU A 247 7.75 -18.59 0.94
CA GLU A 247 7.32 -19.07 2.25
C GLU A 247 6.13 -20.03 2.10
N LEU A 248 5.10 -19.66 1.33
CA LEU A 248 3.93 -20.53 1.11
C LEU A 248 4.32 -21.89 0.50
N GLU A 249 5.21 -21.89 -0.49
CA GLU A 249 5.71 -23.12 -1.13
C GLU A 249 6.50 -23.98 -0.12
N GLN A 250 7.30 -23.36 0.73
CA GLN A 250 8.11 -24.06 1.74
C GLN A 250 7.24 -24.68 2.84
N THR A 251 6.28 -23.91 3.37
CA THR A 251 5.48 -24.28 4.54
C THR A 251 4.28 -25.15 4.14
N TYR A 252 3.69 -24.90 2.97
CA TYR A 252 2.50 -25.61 2.46
C TYR A 252 2.73 -26.18 1.04
N PRO A 253 3.68 -27.12 0.85
CA PRO A 253 4.07 -27.61 -0.48
C PRO A 253 2.97 -28.37 -1.24
N GLU A 254 1.87 -28.74 -0.56
CA GLU A 254 0.71 -29.39 -1.18
C GLU A 254 -0.43 -28.41 -1.50
N ALA A 255 -0.31 -27.13 -1.12
CA ALA A 255 -1.33 -26.13 -1.36
C ALA A 255 -1.40 -25.71 -2.84
N ASP A 256 -2.61 -25.54 -3.37
CA ASP A 256 -2.86 -24.91 -4.68
C ASP A 256 -2.79 -23.38 -4.51
N VAL A 257 -1.58 -22.84 -4.61
CA VAL A 257 -1.31 -21.39 -4.51
C VAL A 257 -1.47 -20.73 -5.88
N ARG A 258 -2.28 -19.67 -5.95
CA ARG A 258 -2.57 -18.93 -7.19
C ARG A 258 -2.51 -17.43 -6.94
N VAL A 259 -1.78 -16.69 -7.77
CA VAL A 259 -1.84 -15.23 -7.77
C VAL A 259 -3.05 -14.80 -8.59
N ARG A 260 -4.04 -14.22 -7.93
CA ARG A 260 -5.39 -14.02 -8.49
C ARG A 260 -5.60 -12.62 -9.03
N GLY A 261 -4.95 -11.64 -8.42
CA GLY A 261 -5.04 -10.28 -8.88
C GLY A 261 -4.22 -9.29 -8.08
N VAL A 262 -4.22 -8.07 -8.58
CA VAL A 262 -3.64 -6.89 -7.94
C VAL A 262 -4.78 -5.95 -7.57
N LEU A 263 -4.74 -5.44 -6.35
CA LEU A 263 -5.54 -4.31 -5.89
C LEU A 263 -4.69 -3.06 -5.96
N TRP A 264 -5.21 -2.02 -6.62
CA TRP A 264 -4.46 -0.77 -6.84
C TRP A 264 -5.25 0.46 -6.41
N LEU A 265 -4.63 1.34 -5.63
CA LEU A 265 -5.19 2.64 -5.28
C LEU A 265 -4.09 3.70 -5.21
N GLN A 266 -3.99 4.45 -6.30
CA GLN A 266 -3.00 5.49 -6.51
C GLN A 266 -3.45 6.43 -7.63
N GLY A 267 -2.95 7.66 -7.60
CA GLY A 267 -3.03 8.62 -8.69
C GLY A 267 -2.80 10.06 -8.24
N GLU A 268 -3.02 10.33 -6.96
CA GLU A 268 -3.01 11.69 -6.41
C GLU A 268 -1.64 12.33 -6.58
N ARG A 269 -0.53 11.59 -6.40
CA ARG A 269 0.81 12.14 -6.62
C ARG A 269 1.06 12.54 -8.09
N ASP A 270 0.58 11.76 -9.05
CA ASP A 270 0.74 12.04 -10.49
C ASP A 270 -0.10 13.23 -10.95
N SER A 271 -1.08 13.66 -10.16
CA SER A 271 -1.91 14.85 -10.43
C SER A 271 -1.22 16.19 -10.11
N HIS A 272 -0.01 16.17 -9.51
CA HIS A 272 0.72 17.39 -9.18
C HIS A 272 1.40 18.06 -10.38
N GLU A 273 1.80 17.27 -11.37
CA GLU A 273 2.60 17.72 -12.51
C GLU A 273 1.96 17.28 -13.82
N GLU A 274 1.67 18.25 -14.71
CA GLU A 274 1.00 18.00 -16.00
C GLU A 274 1.65 16.85 -16.79
N GLY A 275 2.99 16.79 -16.78
CA GLY A 275 3.74 15.74 -17.48
C GLY A 275 3.48 14.34 -16.93
N MET A 276 3.37 14.20 -15.61
CA MET A 276 3.04 12.91 -14.97
C MET A 276 1.58 12.55 -15.24
N SER A 277 0.66 13.51 -15.11
CA SER A 277 -0.76 13.28 -15.31
C SER A 277 -1.09 12.88 -16.75
N LEU A 278 -0.44 13.50 -17.74
CA LEU A 278 -0.58 13.14 -19.16
C LEU A 278 0.03 11.78 -19.51
N ALA A 279 0.99 11.30 -18.73
CA ALA A 279 1.62 9.99 -18.92
C ALA A 279 0.88 8.86 -18.18
N TYR A 280 -0.03 9.20 -17.27
CA TYR A 280 -0.65 8.26 -16.35
C TYR A 280 -1.34 7.09 -17.05
N GLU A 281 -2.15 7.36 -18.09
CA GLU A 281 -2.84 6.32 -18.86
C GLU A 281 -1.86 5.27 -19.42
N ALA A 282 -0.80 5.72 -20.10
CA ALA A 282 0.18 4.82 -20.69
C ALA A 282 0.98 4.05 -19.62
N ASN A 283 1.30 4.71 -18.50
CA ASN A 283 2.03 4.07 -17.41
C ASN A 283 1.17 3.03 -16.67
N LEU A 284 -0.14 3.26 -16.53
CA LEU A 284 -1.05 2.30 -15.89
C LEU A 284 -1.24 1.06 -16.75
N VAL A 285 -1.43 1.23 -18.07
CA VAL A 285 -1.43 0.09 -19.01
C VAL A 285 -0.13 -0.69 -18.91
N LEU A 286 1.02 0.00 -18.92
CA LEU A 286 2.32 -0.64 -18.80
C LEU A 286 2.47 -1.37 -17.47
N LEU A 287 2.01 -0.81 -16.36
CA LEU A 287 2.03 -1.47 -15.04
C LEU A 287 1.28 -2.80 -15.08
N ILE A 288 0.07 -2.82 -15.64
CA ILE A 288 -0.75 -4.02 -15.75
C ILE A 288 -0.04 -5.09 -16.61
N GLU A 289 0.47 -4.70 -17.77
CA GLU A 289 1.22 -5.59 -18.66
C GLU A 289 2.48 -6.13 -17.98
N ARG A 290 3.23 -5.28 -17.27
CA ARG A 290 4.46 -5.68 -16.58
C ARG A 290 4.21 -6.66 -15.45
N LEU A 291 3.20 -6.42 -14.60
CA LEU A 291 2.85 -7.33 -13.52
C LEU A 291 2.50 -8.72 -14.06
N ARG A 292 1.72 -8.79 -15.14
CA ARG A 292 1.39 -10.07 -15.80
C ARG A 292 2.62 -10.79 -16.32
N GLU A 293 3.54 -10.06 -16.95
CA GLU A 293 4.76 -10.63 -17.51
C GLU A 293 5.76 -11.06 -16.43
N ASP A 294 5.92 -10.27 -15.36
CA ASP A 294 6.87 -10.58 -14.26
C ASP A 294 6.36 -11.69 -13.34
N LEU A 295 5.05 -11.87 -13.22
CA LEU A 295 4.43 -12.95 -12.45
C LEU A 295 4.13 -14.21 -13.27
N ASP A 296 4.33 -14.18 -14.59
CA ASP A 296 3.91 -15.24 -15.54
C ASP A 296 2.41 -15.55 -15.48
N GLU A 297 1.58 -14.54 -15.21
CA GLU A 297 0.12 -14.65 -15.05
C GLU A 297 -0.60 -13.78 -16.09
N PRO A 298 -0.81 -14.27 -17.32
CA PRO A 298 -1.37 -13.46 -18.42
C PRO A 298 -2.84 -13.03 -18.21
N GLU A 299 -3.57 -13.74 -17.34
CA GLU A 299 -4.96 -13.46 -16.99
C GLU A 299 -5.09 -12.81 -15.60
N LEU A 300 -3.98 -12.32 -15.02
CA LEU A 300 -3.99 -11.66 -13.71
C LEU A 300 -5.00 -10.50 -13.70
N GLY A 301 -5.95 -10.56 -12.76
CA GLY A 301 -6.93 -9.50 -12.55
C GLY A 301 -6.27 -8.24 -12.02
N PHE A 302 -6.74 -7.08 -12.44
CA PHE A 302 -6.28 -5.79 -11.95
C PHE A 302 -7.48 -4.96 -11.51
N PHE A 303 -7.73 -4.94 -10.21
CA PHE A 303 -8.88 -4.29 -9.61
C PHE A 303 -8.41 -3.01 -8.92
N TYR A 304 -8.99 -1.87 -9.26
CA TYR A 304 -8.47 -0.60 -8.77
C TYR A 304 -9.60 0.37 -8.47
N ALA A 305 -9.32 1.36 -7.63
CA ALA A 305 -10.28 2.38 -7.29
C ALA A 305 -9.85 3.73 -7.88
N ALA A 306 -10.82 4.51 -8.34
CA ALA A 306 -10.60 5.90 -8.69
C ALA A 306 -10.07 6.67 -7.49
N ILE A 307 -9.23 7.68 -7.72
CA ILE A 307 -8.94 8.65 -6.65
C ILE A 307 -10.17 9.53 -6.40
N LEU A 308 -10.22 10.21 -5.26
CA LEU A 308 -11.32 11.14 -4.97
C LEU A 308 -11.37 12.26 -6.02
N ASP A 309 -12.57 12.60 -6.48
CA ASP A 309 -12.79 13.77 -7.32
C ASP A 309 -12.86 15.01 -6.42
N THR A 310 -11.67 15.45 -6.06
CA THR A 310 -11.51 16.60 -5.17
C THR A 310 -11.16 17.80 -6.04
N GLU A 311 -12.06 18.79 -6.05
CA GLU A 311 -11.80 20.11 -6.65
C GLU A 311 -10.79 20.86 -5.74
N LEU A 312 -9.55 20.37 -5.71
CA LEU A 312 -8.48 21.01 -4.96
C LEU A 312 -7.82 22.07 -5.86
N ASP A 313 -7.60 23.24 -5.30
CA ASP A 313 -7.06 24.38 -6.03
C ASP A 313 -5.53 24.33 -6.17
N GLU A 314 -4.95 25.31 -6.87
CA GLU A 314 -3.51 25.48 -7.05
C GLU A 314 -2.71 25.47 -5.72
N VAL A 315 -3.36 25.73 -4.57
CA VAL A 315 -2.71 25.76 -3.26
C VAL A 315 -2.43 24.36 -2.75
N SER A 316 -3.32 23.42 -3.03
CA SER A 316 -3.18 22.00 -2.64
C SER A 316 -2.13 21.23 -3.46
N GLY A 317 -1.88 21.69 -4.70
CA GLY A 317 -0.99 21.04 -5.65
C GLY A 317 -1.62 19.99 -6.56
N TYR A 318 -2.86 19.54 -6.35
CA TYR A 318 -3.51 18.45 -7.13
C TYR A 318 -4.22 18.95 -8.40
N VAL A 319 -3.57 19.86 -9.13
CA VAL A 319 -4.19 20.69 -10.19
C VAL A 319 -4.66 19.87 -11.40
N PHE A 320 -4.09 18.69 -11.62
CA PHE A 320 -4.36 17.84 -12.78
C PHE A 320 -5.15 16.58 -12.44
N ASN A 321 -5.92 16.60 -11.35
CA ASN A 321 -6.73 15.47 -10.88
C ASN A 321 -7.63 14.90 -11.99
N ASP A 322 -8.31 15.79 -12.74
CA ASP A 322 -9.16 15.42 -13.87
C ASP A 322 -8.43 14.57 -14.92
N LEU A 323 -7.16 14.87 -15.21
CA LEU A 323 -6.38 14.12 -16.22
C LEU A 323 -6.06 12.71 -15.75
N VAL A 324 -5.77 12.54 -14.46
CA VAL A 324 -5.52 11.23 -13.85
C VAL A 324 -6.82 10.43 -13.79
N LEU A 325 -7.94 11.05 -13.37
CA LEU A 325 -9.26 10.42 -13.36
C LEU A 325 -9.68 9.98 -14.76
N GLU A 326 -9.58 10.87 -15.76
CA GLU A 326 -9.85 10.52 -17.17
C GLU A 326 -9.05 9.29 -17.61
N SER A 327 -7.77 9.23 -17.22
CA SER A 327 -6.87 8.11 -17.53
C SER A 327 -7.29 6.82 -16.81
N GLN A 328 -7.64 6.89 -15.52
CA GLN A 328 -8.11 5.74 -14.75
C GLN A 328 -9.37 5.13 -15.40
N PHE A 329 -10.37 5.95 -15.73
CA PHE A 329 -11.58 5.45 -16.40
C PHE A 329 -11.35 4.98 -17.84
N ALA A 330 -10.30 5.46 -18.53
CA ALA A 330 -9.97 5.00 -19.87
C ALA A 330 -9.32 3.61 -19.89
N VAL A 331 -8.59 3.22 -18.84
CA VAL A 331 -7.90 1.92 -18.78
C VAL A 331 -8.84 0.77 -18.45
N ASP A 332 -9.99 1.06 -17.82
CA ASP A 332 -11.03 0.08 -17.53
C ASP A 332 -11.45 -0.71 -18.78
N GLU A 333 -11.58 -2.03 -18.64
CA GLU A 333 -11.89 -2.95 -19.74
C GLU A 333 -13.18 -2.55 -20.49
N ASP A 334 -14.19 -2.09 -19.74
CA ASP A 334 -15.51 -1.79 -20.27
C ASP A 334 -15.65 -0.33 -20.76
N SER A 335 -14.59 0.47 -20.65
CA SER A 335 -14.58 1.90 -21.04
C SER A 335 -14.81 2.12 -22.54
N GLY A 336 -14.43 1.15 -23.38
CA GLY A 336 -14.40 1.27 -24.84
C GLY A 336 -13.33 2.24 -25.37
N ALA A 337 -12.42 2.72 -24.52
CA ALA A 337 -11.28 3.54 -24.93
C ALA A 337 -10.20 2.69 -25.64
N PRO A 338 -9.32 3.30 -26.45
CA PRO A 338 -8.20 2.57 -27.06
C PRO A 338 -7.22 1.94 -26.07
N SER A 339 -7.16 2.47 -24.84
CA SER A 339 -6.33 2.01 -23.71
C SER A 339 -7.05 1.04 -22.77
N ALA A 340 -8.31 0.70 -23.07
CA ALA A 340 -9.06 -0.31 -22.32
C ALA A 340 -8.26 -1.61 -22.26
N THR A 341 -7.99 -2.09 -21.05
CA THR A 341 -7.09 -3.20 -20.80
C THR A 341 -7.89 -4.38 -20.25
N THR A 342 -7.85 -5.52 -20.93
CA THR A 342 -8.56 -6.74 -20.49
C THR A 342 -8.16 -7.12 -19.07
N GLY A 343 -9.14 -7.51 -18.24
CA GLY A 343 -8.99 -7.87 -16.83
C GLY A 343 -8.74 -6.70 -15.89
N ALA A 344 -8.79 -5.45 -16.37
CA ALA A 344 -8.64 -4.26 -15.55
C ALA A 344 -10.02 -3.64 -15.27
N HIS A 345 -10.40 -3.56 -13.99
CA HIS A 345 -11.72 -3.06 -13.58
C HIS A 345 -11.64 -2.01 -12.49
N ILE A 346 -12.31 -0.88 -12.71
CA ILE A 346 -12.32 0.26 -11.78
C ILE A 346 -13.57 0.30 -10.89
N VAL A 347 -13.37 0.60 -9.61
CA VAL A 347 -14.39 1.08 -8.67
C VAL A 347 -14.50 2.60 -8.77
N ASP A 348 -15.69 3.09 -9.12
CA ASP A 348 -15.98 4.53 -9.16
C ASP A 348 -16.21 5.09 -7.75
N SER A 349 -15.11 5.39 -7.06
CA SER A 349 -15.09 5.91 -5.69
C SER A 349 -14.88 7.43 -5.61
N ARG A 350 -15.00 8.14 -6.73
CA ARG A 350 -14.75 9.59 -6.83
C ARG A 350 -15.53 10.44 -5.81
N GLU A 351 -16.78 10.06 -5.55
CA GLU A 351 -17.70 10.79 -4.68
C GLU A 351 -17.81 10.17 -3.27
N TYR A 352 -16.91 9.26 -2.90
CA TYR A 352 -16.90 8.67 -1.58
C TYR A 352 -16.44 9.71 -0.53
N PRO A 353 -16.88 9.57 0.74
CA PRO A 353 -16.52 10.54 1.77
C PRO A 353 -15.03 10.52 2.09
N SER A 354 -14.41 11.69 2.08
CA SER A 354 -13.06 11.89 2.59
C SER A 354 -13.07 12.13 4.11
N HIS A 355 -11.91 12.19 4.75
CA HIS A 355 -11.79 12.62 6.14
C HIS A 355 -12.39 14.01 6.38
N ALA A 356 -12.25 14.95 5.44
CA ALA A 356 -12.85 16.28 5.53
C ALA A 356 -14.40 16.29 5.59
N ASP A 357 -15.07 15.25 5.09
CA ASP A 357 -16.52 15.12 5.16
C ASP A 357 -17.01 14.64 6.54
N ILE A 358 -16.10 14.11 7.36
CA ILE A 358 -16.36 13.63 8.71
C ILE A 358 -15.79 14.62 9.72
N VAL A 359 -16.66 15.40 10.37
CA VAL A 359 -16.24 16.38 11.38
C VAL A 359 -16.19 15.72 12.75
N ASP A 360 -15.04 15.16 13.10
CA ASP A 360 -14.82 14.48 14.38
C ASP A 360 -13.52 14.89 15.09
N GLY A 361 -12.77 15.84 14.52
CA GLY A 361 -11.51 16.33 15.05
C GLY A 361 -10.29 15.54 14.56
N HIS A 362 -10.48 14.48 13.77
CA HIS A 362 -9.40 13.76 13.11
C HIS A 362 -9.28 14.23 11.66
N LYS A 363 -8.18 14.91 11.35
CA LYS A 363 -7.88 15.35 9.97
C LYS A 363 -9.02 16.13 9.29
N ASP A 364 -9.78 16.89 10.07
CA ASP A 364 -10.80 17.82 9.58
C ASP A 364 -10.16 18.76 8.53
N GLY A 365 -10.52 18.57 7.25
CA GLY A 365 -9.93 19.30 6.10
C GLY A 365 -9.00 18.49 5.20
N ASP A 366 -8.79 17.20 5.48
CA ASP A 366 -8.14 16.26 4.59
C ASP A 366 -9.12 15.76 3.51
N TYR A 367 -9.11 16.45 2.38
CA TYR A 367 -9.91 16.10 1.21
C TYR A 367 -9.28 14.99 0.36
N VAL A 368 -8.02 14.62 0.61
CA VAL A 368 -7.25 13.70 -0.24
C VAL A 368 -7.47 12.25 0.18
N HIS A 369 -7.63 12.01 1.48
CA HIS A 369 -7.74 10.66 2.01
C HIS A 369 -9.19 10.26 2.26
N PHE A 370 -9.53 9.05 1.82
CA PHE A 370 -10.82 8.43 2.12
C PHE A 370 -11.03 8.31 3.62
N SER A 371 -12.26 8.54 4.06
CA SER A 371 -12.70 8.23 5.43
C SER A 371 -12.64 6.72 5.71
N GLU A 372 -12.77 6.34 6.97
CA GLU A 372 -12.80 4.93 7.40
C GLU A 372 -13.90 4.13 6.68
N ALA A 373 -15.12 4.68 6.62
CA ALA A 373 -16.24 4.05 5.95
C ALA A 373 -15.98 3.90 4.44
N ALA A 374 -15.38 4.91 3.80
CA ALA A 374 -15.04 4.86 2.39
C ALA A 374 -13.97 3.81 2.08
N LEU A 375 -12.95 3.64 2.92
CA LEU A 375 -11.92 2.60 2.73
C LEU A 375 -12.53 1.20 2.82
N LEU A 376 -13.48 0.98 3.74
CA LEU A 376 -14.22 -0.29 3.82
C LEU A 376 -15.05 -0.53 2.55
N MET A 377 -15.80 0.48 2.07
CA MET A 377 -16.61 0.37 0.86
C MET A 377 -15.74 0.11 -0.39
N VAL A 378 -14.61 0.81 -0.52
CA VAL A 378 -13.65 0.56 -1.61
C VAL A 378 -13.16 -0.88 -1.57
N GLY A 379 -12.77 -1.37 -0.38
CA GLY A 379 -12.35 -2.76 -0.20
C GLY A 379 -13.43 -3.76 -0.60
N GLU A 380 -14.66 -3.56 -0.12
CA GLU A 380 -15.81 -4.43 -0.41
C GLU A 380 -16.10 -4.49 -1.92
N GLU A 381 -16.17 -3.35 -2.61
CA GLU A 381 -16.43 -3.32 -4.06
C GLU A 381 -15.28 -3.93 -4.88
N LEU A 382 -14.02 -3.75 -4.45
CA LEU A 382 -12.89 -4.47 -5.05
C LEU A 382 -13.02 -5.99 -4.85
N GLY A 383 -13.50 -6.43 -3.68
CA GLY A 383 -13.78 -7.82 -3.36
C GLY A 383 -14.89 -8.40 -4.24
N GLU A 384 -15.96 -7.63 -4.45
CA GLU A 384 -17.08 -7.99 -5.34
C GLU A 384 -16.62 -8.19 -6.79
N LEU A 385 -15.80 -7.27 -7.31
CA LEU A 385 -15.22 -7.38 -8.65
C LEU A 385 -14.34 -8.63 -8.76
N ALA A 386 -13.42 -8.82 -7.82
CA ALA A 386 -12.53 -9.97 -7.81
C ALA A 386 -13.29 -11.31 -7.68
N ASP A 387 -14.33 -11.36 -6.87
CA ASP A 387 -15.18 -12.55 -6.70
C ASP A 387 -15.91 -12.91 -8.00
N THR A 388 -16.42 -11.90 -8.68
CA THR A 388 -17.20 -12.08 -9.91
C THR A 388 -16.33 -12.45 -11.11
N LEU A 389 -15.12 -11.90 -11.19
CA LEU A 389 -14.31 -11.88 -12.40
C LEU A 389 -13.11 -12.83 -12.35
N VAL A 390 -12.69 -13.29 -11.17
CA VAL A 390 -11.60 -14.27 -11.03
C VAL A 390 -12.17 -15.68 -10.73
N PRO A 391 -12.09 -16.63 -11.68
CA PRO A 391 -12.83 -17.91 -11.66
C PRO A 391 -12.34 -18.99 -10.68
#